data_AF-A0A1Z4JJN1-F1
#
_entry.id   AF-A0A1Z4JJN1-F1
#
_cell.length_a   1.000
_cell.length_b   1.000
_cell.length_c   1.000
_cell.angle_alpha   90.00
_cell.angle_beta   90.00
_cell.angle_gamma   90.00
#
_symmetry.space_group_name_H-M   'P 1'
#
loop_
_entity.id
_entity.type
_entity.pdbx_description
1 polymer ?
#
loop_
_entity_poly.entity_id
_entity_poly.type
_entity_poly.pdbx_seq_one_letter_code
_entity_poly.pdbx_strand_id
1 'polypeptide(L)'
;MEYVYSLANASLTLRIVEHLHNSKFLPLSFITVIHQIDGWVVRVKLAKSLDEQTEGDFQAFLNELGIVCHPSIRIQMVLWGLETGQSPIEVMQRYQVAVVSHGNPDREEIEEFRKQFVQGLGYCPETLA
;
A
#
# COMPACT_ATOMS: atom_id res chain seq x y z
N MET A 1 -8.92 -12.32 2.51
CA MET A 1 -7.58 -12.57 3.08
C MET A 1 -6.76 -11.30 2.96
N GLU A 2 -5.91 -10.96 3.93
CA GLU A 2 -5.17 -9.69 3.88
C GLU A 2 -3.78 -9.78 4.48
N TYR A 3 -2.90 -8.92 3.97
CA TYR A 3 -1.51 -8.80 4.36
C TYR A 3 -1.19 -7.33 4.58
N VAL A 4 -0.58 -7.00 5.72
CA VAL A 4 -0.16 -5.63 6.02
C VAL A 4 1.32 -5.65 6.40
N TYR A 5 2.12 -4.92 5.65
CA TYR A 5 3.58 -4.93 5.76
C TYR A 5 4.15 -3.53 5.85
N SER A 6 5.20 -3.38 6.65
CA SER A 6 6.01 -2.18 6.72
C SER A 6 7.27 -2.35 5.88
N LEU A 7 7.56 -1.35 5.06
CA LEU A 7 8.68 -1.32 4.12
C LEU A 7 9.54 -0.09 4.34
N ALA A 8 10.84 -0.23 4.14
CA ALA A 8 11.79 0.84 4.41
C ALA A 8 11.74 1.97 3.37
N ASN A 9 11.31 1.71 2.13
CA ASN A 9 11.38 2.71 1.06
C ASN A 9 10.44 2.40 -0.12
N ALA A 10 10.26 3.41 -0.98
CA ALA A 10 9.43 3.34 -2.18
C ALA A 10 9.87 2.25 -3.18
N SER A 11 11.16 1.93 -3.28
CA SER A 11 11.64 0.91 -4.21
C SER A 11 11.16 -0.49 -3.82
N LEU A 12 11.09 -0.79 -2.52
CA LEU A 12 10.52 -2.05 -2.03
C LEU A 12 8.99 -2.09 -2.25
N THR A 13 8.31 -0.96 -2.03
CA THR A 13 6.89 -0.81 -2.35
C THR A 13 6.60 -1.08 -3.82
N LEU A 14 7.39 -0.51 -4.73
CA LEU A 14 7.25 -0.71 -6.18
C LEU A 14 7.43 -2.17 -6.59
N ARG A 15 8.33 -2.92 -5.95
CA ARG A 15 8.48 -4.37 -6.21
C ARG A 15 7.22 -5.15 -5.88
N ILE A 16 6.52 -4.81 -4.79
CA ILE A 16 5.24 -5.45 -4.45
C ILE A 16 4.18 -5.09 -5.50
N VAL A 17 4.08 -3.82 -5.87
CA VAL A 17 3.12 -3.36 -6.88
C VAL A 17 3.37 -4.04 -8.24
N GLU A 18 4.62 -4.12 -8.68
CA GLU A 18 5.01 -4.82 -9.90
C GLU A 18 4.69 -6.31 -9.84
N HIS A 19 4.98 -6.97 -8.71
CA HIS A 19 4.66 -8.38 -8.52
C HIS A 19 3.15 -8.62 -8.61
N LEU A 20 2.33 -7.80 -7.94
CA LEU A 20 0.87 -7.90 -7.98
C LEU A 20 0.31 -7.57 -9.36
N HIS A 21 0.84 -6.57 -10.04
CA HIS A 21 0.44 -6.20 -11.40
C HIS A 21 0.71 -7.35 -12.40
N ASN A 22 1.85 -8.03 -12.26
CA ASN A 22 2.23 -9.14 -13.14
C ASN A 22 1.54 -10.46 -12.78
N SER A 23 1.14 -10.63 -11.52
CA SER A 23 0.55 -11.87 -11.01
C SER A 23 -0.96 -11.94 -11.23
N LYS A 24 -1.38 -12.17 -12.48
CA LYS A 24 -2.80 -12.27 -12.88
C LYS A 24 -3.56 -13.41 -12.19
N PHE A 25 -2.87 -14.37 -11.59
CA PHE A 25 -3.47 -15.50 -10.88
C PHE A 25 -3.89 -15.15 -9.44
N LEU A 26 -3.33 -14.08 -8.85
CA LEU A 26 -3.74 -13.66 -7.52
C LEU A 26 -5.10 -12.97 -7.60
N PRO A 27 -6.09 -13.37 -6.77
CA PRO A 27 -7.42 -12.75 -6.74
C PRO A 27 -7.35 -11.42 -5.98
N LEU A 28 -6.56 -10.47 -6.47
CA LEU A 28 -6.38 -9.16 -5.84
C LEU A 28 -7.71 -8.40 -5.85
N SER A 29 -8.11 -7.94 -4.66
CA SER A 29 -9.25 -7.02 -4.52
C SER A 29 -8.77 -5.57 -4.61
N PHE A 30 -7.76 -5.23 -3.81
CA PHE A 30 -7.11 -3.92 -3.84
C PHE A 30 -5.76 -3.96 -3.12
N ILE A 31 -4.91 -2.98 -3.43
CA ILE A 31 -3.74 -2.60 -2.65
C ILE A 31 -3.96 -1.21 -2.04
N THR A 32 -3.36 -0.95 -0.89
CA THR A 32 -3.24 0.39 -0.32
C THR A 32 -1.79 0.64 0.05
N VAL A 33 -1.27 1.80 -0.34
CA VAL A 33 0.08 2.25 -0.03
C VAL A 33 -0.02 3.55 0.76
N ILE A 34 0.58 3.57 1.94
CA ILE A 34 0.61 4.71 2.84
C ILE A 34 2.05 5.06 3.13
N HIS A 35 2.40 6.33 3.03
CA HIS A 35 3.69 6.85 3.49
C HIS A 35 3.56 7.45 4.89
N GLN A 36 4.53 7.14 5.74
CA GLN A 36 4.69 7.66 7.09
C GLN A 36 6.12 8.19 7.27
N ILE A 37 6.37 8.95 8.34
CA ILE A 37 7.73 9.43 8.66
C ILE A 37 8.73 8.27 8.77
N ASP A 38 8.31 7.14 9.33
CA ASP A 38 9.19 6.00 9.61
C ASP A 38 9.20 4.93 8.49
N GLY A 39 8.58 5.23 7.33
CA GLY A 39 8.60 4.34 6.18
C GLY A 39 7.24 4.18 5.50
N TRP A 40 7.01 3.02 4.91
CA TRP A 40 5.86 2.74 4.06
C TRP A 40 5.03 1.62 4.65
N VAL A 41 3.70 1.74 4.59
CA VAL A 41 2.76 0.67 4.94
C VAL A 41 2.04 0.24 3.67
N VAL A 42 2.08 -1.06 3.39
CA VAL A 42 1.37 -1.67 2.27
C VAL A 42 0.36 -2.65 2.80
N ARG A 43 -0.91 -2.48 2.40
CA ARG A 43 -1.98 -3.44 2.62
C ARG A 43 -2.33 -4.10 1.29
N VAL A 44 -2.28 -5.41 1.23
CA VAL A 44 -2.77 -6.21 0.11
C VAL A 44 -4.01 -6.96 0.55
N LYS A 45 -5.15 -6.73 -0.11
CA LYS A 45 -6.40 -7.43 0.15
C LYS A 45 -6.73 -8.34 -1.02
N LEU A 46 -6.89 -9.63 -0.74
CA LEU A 46 -7.34 -10.61 -1.72
C LEU A 46 -8.83 -10.90 -1.55
N ALA A 47 -9.53 -10.98 -2.67
CA ALA A 47 -10.95 -11.28 -2.78
C ALA A 47 -11.29 -12.73 -2.39
N LYS A 48 -10.33 -13.64 -2.52
CA LYS A 48 -10.46 -15.06 -2.15
C LYS A 48 -9.21 -15.53 -1.42
N SER A 49 -9.35 -16.59 -0.63
CA SER A 49 -8.20 -17.28 -0.05
C SER A 49 -7.38 -17.96 -1.15
N LEU A 50 -6.07 -18.04 -0.92
CA LEU A 50 -5.14 -18.79 -1.75
C LEU A 50 -5.09 -20.24 -1.28
N ASP A 51 -4.56 -21.14 -2.12
CA ASP A 51 -4.11 -22.44 -1.64
C ASP A 51 -2.83 -22.29 -0.80
N GLU A 52 -2.52 -23.31 0.02
CA GLU A 52 -1.43 -23.26 1.00
C GLU A 52 -0.06 -22.94 0.38
N GLN A 53 0.22 -23.46 -0.82
CA GLN A 53 1.51 -23.23 -1.49
C GLN A 53 1.59 -21.80 -2.00
N THR A 54 0.57 -21.32 -2.72
CA THR A 54 0.55 -19.95 -3.22
C THR A 54 0.53 -18.92 -2.09
N GLU A 55 -0.17 -19.21 -0.99
CA GLU A 55 -0.11 -18.41 0.24
C GLU A 55 1.31 -18.35 0.80
N GLY A 56 1.96 -19.51 0.97
CA GLY A 56 3.32 -19.60 1.50
C GLY A 56 4.33 -18.85 0.64
N ASP A 57 4.29 -19.03 -0.68
CA ASP A 57 5.18 -18.34 -1.63
C ASP A 57 4.97 -16.82 -1.61
N PHE A 58 3.71 -16.38 -1.55
CA PHE A 58 3.39 -14.96 -1.48
C PHE A 58 3.82 -14.33 -0.15
N GLN A 59 3.60 -15.01 0.98
CA GLN A 59 4.08 -14.55 2.29
C GLN A 59 5.61 -14.50 2.35
N ALA A 60 6.29 -15.51 1.81
CA ALA A 60 7.75 -15.54 1.73
C ALA A 60 8.28 -14.33 0.95
N PHE A 61 7.70 -14.05 -0.22
CA PHE A 61 8.02 -12.86 -1.01
C PHE A 61 7.82 -11.56 -0.22
N LEU A 62 6.70 -11.40 0.49
CA LEU A 62 6.46 -10.21 1.30
C LEU A 62 7.45 -10.08 2.48
N ASN A 63 7.80 -11.20 3.12
CA ASN A 63 8.76 -11.25 4.22
C ASN A 63 10.20 -10.94 3.79
N GLU A 64 10.56 -11.14 2.52
CA GLU A 64 11.87 -10.71 1.99
C GLU A 64 11.95 -9.18 1.83
N LEU A 65 10.82 -8.53 1.56
CA LEU A 65 10.77 -7.09 1.27
C LEU A 65 10.49 -6.25 2.51
N GLY A 66 9.83 -6.82 3.53
CA GLY A 66 9.38 -6.08 4.68
C GLY A 66 9.13 -6.94 5.91
N ILE A 67 8.52 -6.30 6.90
CA ILE A 67 8.09 -6.96 8.13
C ILE A 67 6.58 -6.85 8.26
N VAL A 68 5.96 -7.86 8.86
CA VAL A 68 4.54 -7.82 9.21
C VAL A 68 4.27 -6.58 10.05
N CYS A 69 3.31 -5.78 9.62
CA CYS A 69 2.94 -4.53 10.26
C CYS A 69 1.81 -4.78 11.26
N HIS A 70 1.94 -4.18 12.44
CA HIS A 70 0.83 -4.01 13.38
C HIS A 70 0.44 -2.53 13.39
N PRO A 71 -0.53 -2.11 12.57
CA PRO A 71 -0.79 -0.70 12.37
C PRO A 71 -1.34 -0.05 13.64
N SER A 72 -0.96 1.20 13.90
CA SER A 72 -1.56 1.99 14.97
C SER A 72 -3.06 2.19 14.74
N ILE A 73 -3.82 2.54 15.79
CA ILE A 73 -5.26 2.80 15.68
C ILE A 73 -5.58 3.80 14.57
N ARG A 74 -4.76 4.85 14.42
CA ARG A 74 -4.92 5.84 13.34
C ARG A 74 -4.84 5.20 11.96
N ILE A 75 -3.85 4.35 11.73
CA ILE A 75 -3.69 3.67 10.43
C ILE A 75 -4.78 2.62 10.22
N GLN A 76 -5.23 1.94 11.27
CA GLN A 76 -6.39 1.05 11.17
C GLN A 76 -7.64 1.81 10.70
N MET A 77 -7.90 3.01 11.25
CA MET A 77 -9.02 3.86 10.83
C MET A 77 -8.90 4.34 9.38
N VAL A 78 -7.68 4.65 8.93
CA VAL A 78 -7.39 5.01 7.53
C VAL A 78 -7.70 3.83 6.61
N LEU A 79 -7.17 2.65 6.92
CA LEU A 79 -7.37 1.44 6.12
C LEU A 79 -8.84 1.02 6.07
N TRP A 80 -9.57 1.19 7.17
CA TRP A 80 -11.00 0.93 7.24
C TRP A 80 -11.81 1.95 6.41
N GLY A 81 -11.50 3.25 6.54
CA GLY A 81 -12.15 4.29 5.74
C GLY A 81 -12.06 4.01 4.24
N LEU A 82 -10.86 3.70 3.76
CA LEU A 82 -10.60 3.34 2.36
C LEU A 82 -11.36 2.06 1.94
N GLU A 83 -11.33 1.00 2.74
CA GLU A 83 -12.04 -0.26 2.44
C GLU A 83 -13.57 -0.08 2.39
N THR A 84 -14.12 0.86 3.17
CA THR A 84 -15.55 1.20 3.13
C THR A 84 -15.92 2.17 2.00
N GLY A 85 -14.96 2.55 1.14
CA GLY A 85 -15.18 3.38 -0.04
C GLY A 85 -15.10 4.88 0.21
N GLN A 86 -14.54 5.33 1.35
CA GLN A 86 -14.22 6.75 1.53
C GLN A 86 -13.12 7.16 0.56
N SER A 87 -13.18 8.41 0.06
CA SER A 87 -12.16 8.93 -0.85
C SER A 87 -10.80 8.98 -0.15
N PRO A 88 -9.69 8.59 -0.81
CA PRO A 88 -8.35 8.78 -0.29
C PRO A 88 -8.09 10.20 0.22
N ILE A 89 -8.59 11.22 -0.47
CA ILE A 89 -8.45 12.62 -0.08
C ILE A 89 -9.10 12.90 1.27
N GLU A 90 -10.34 12.47 1.45
CA GLU A 90 -11.11 12.70 2.67
C GLU A 90 -10.44 12.01 3.86
N VAL A 91 -9.93 10.79 3.64
CA VAL A 91 -9.19 10.01 4.63
C VAL A 91 -7.87 10.70 4.99
N MET A 92 -7.10 11.16 3.99
CA MET A 92 -5.85 11.89 4.21
C MET A 92 -6.07 13.15 5.03
N GLN A 93 -7.07 13.96 4.68
CA GLN A 93 -7.41 15.20 5.40
C GLN A 93 -7.88 14.92 6.83
N ARG A 94 -8.75 13.91 7.02
CA ARG A 94 -9.28 13.58 8.34
C ARG A 94 -8.21 13.05 9.30
N TYR A 95 -7.34 12.17 8.82
CA TYR A 95 -6.38 11.45 9.67
C TYR A 95 -4.95 11.98 9.59
N GLN A 96 -4.70 12.98 8.75
CA GLN A 96 -3.38 13.60 8.56
C GLN A 96 -2.32 12.54 8.21
N VAL A 97 -2.60 11.79 7.14
CA VAL A 97 -1.76 10.70 6.63
C VAL A 97 -1.56 10.87 5.12
N ALA A 98 -0.46 10.39 4.57
CA ALA A 98 -0.23 10.37 3.13
C ALA A 98 -0.63 9.01 2.54
N VAL A 99 -1.85 8.92 2.01
CA VAL A 99 -2.26 7.79 1.16
C VAL A 99 -1.66 8.05 -0.22
N VAL A 100 -0.74 7.18 -0.63
CA VAL A 100 -0.02 7.32 -1.90
C VAL A 100 -0.79 6.64 -3.02
N SER A 101 -1.42 5.50 -2.74
CA SER A 101 -2.19 4.73 -3.71
C SER A 101 -3.25 3.87 -3.03
N HIS A 102 -4.43 3.73 -3.64
CA HIS A 102 -5.48 2.81 -3.19
C HIS A 102 -6.30 2.28 -4.37
N GLY A 103 -6.44 0.95 -4.47
CA GLY A 103 -7.22 0.30 -5.51
C GLY A 103 -6.39 -0.71 -6.31
N ASN A 104 -6.32 -0.54 -7.63
CA ASN A 104 -5.51 -1.39 -8.48
C ASN A 104 -4.00 -1.14 -8.26
N PRO A 105 -3.13 -2.13 -8.50
CA PRO A 105 -1.69 -1.94 -8.38
C PRO A 105 -1.19 -1.00 -9.48
N ASP A 106 -1.03 0.26 -9.13
CA ASP A 106 -0.50 1.33 -9.98
C ASP A 106 0.89 1.78 -9.51
N ARG A 107 1.83 1.81 -10.46
CA ARG A 107 3.21 2.23 -10.23
C ARG A 107 3.36 3.74 -10.33
N GLU A 108 2.55 4.38 -11.16
CA GLU A 108 2.71 5.79 -11.52
C GLU A 108 2.57 6.68 -10.28
N GLU A 109 1.53 6.45 -9.48
CA GLU A 109 1.26 7.21 -8.24
C GLU A 109 2.44 7.14 -7.24
N ILE A 110 3.05 5.96 -7.08
CA ILE A 110 4.19 5.75 -6.16
C ILE A 110 5.46 6.41 -6.71
N GLU A 111 5.69 6.33 -8.02
CA GLU A 111 6.84 6.96 -8.66
C GLU A 111 6.75 8.48 -8.65
N GLU A 112 5.57 9.04 -8.87
CA GLU A 112 5.30 10.48 -8.78
C GLU A 112 5.52 10.98 -7.35
N PHE A 113 4.95 10.29 -6.35
CA PHE A 113 5.17 10.63 -4.95
C PHE A 113 6.66 10.61 -4.59
N ARG A 114 7.40 9.58 -5.03
CA ARG A 114 8.86 9.49 -4.83
C ARG A 114 9.59 10.68 -5.45
N LYS A 115 9.25 11.08 -6.68
CA LYS A 115 9.91 12.23 -7.36
C LYS A 115 9.69 13.53 -6.58
N GLN A 116 8.47 13.78 -6.12
CA GLN A 116 8.13 15.00 -5.37
C GLN A 116 8.79 15.04 -3.99
N PHE A 117 8.89 13.88 -3.33
CA PHE A 117 9.62 13.77 -2.07
C PHE A 117 11.12 14.10 -2.23
N VAL A 118 11.75 13.59 -3.29
CA VAL A 118 13.16 13.90 -3.64
C VAL A 118 13.35 15.38 -4.01
N GLN A 119 12.33 16.03 -4.58
CA GLN A 119 12.34 17.46 -4.89
C GLN A 119 12.12 18.37 -3.66
N GLY A 120 11.96 17.79 -2.46
CA GLY A 120 11.86 18.54 -1.21
C GLY A 120 10.48 19.14 -0.93
N LEU A 121 9.45 18.73 -1.68
CA LEU A 121 8.09 19.24 -1.49
C LEU A 121 7.44 18.66 -0.22
N GLY A 122 7.77 17.43 0.17
CA GLY A 122 7.37 16.86 1.47
C GLY A 122 5.86 16.69 1.69
N TYR A 123 5.01 16.96 0.69
CA TYR A 123 3.56 16.79 0.73
C TYR A 123 3.05 15.87 -0.39
N CYS A 124 1.88 15.26 -0.20
CA CYS A 124 1.18 14.46 -1.23
C CYS A 124 0.50 15.42 -2.23
N PRO A 125 0.70 15.29 -3.54
CA PRO A 125 0.19 16.25 -4.52
C PRO A 125 -1.34 16.25 -4.60
N GLU A 126 -1.91 17.43 -4.87
CA GLU A 126 -3.34 17.60 -5.20
C GLU A 126 -3.75 16.90 -6.50
N THR A 127 -2.81 16.40 -7.32
CA THR A 127 -3.11 15.66 -8.55
C THR A 127 -3.33 14.16 -8.35
N LEU A 128 -3.05 13.63 -7.16
CA LEU A 128 -3.50 12.30 -6.72
C LEU A 128 -4.87 12.39 -5.99
N ALA A 129 -5.54 13.54 -6.11
CA ALA A 129 -6.82 13.89 -5.52
C ALA A 129 -7.93 13.86 -6.59
#